data_AF-A0A838MQW2-F1
#
_entry.id   AF-A0A838MQW2-F1
#
_cell.length_a   1.000
_cell.length_b   1.000
_cell.length_c   1.000
_cell.angle_alpha   90.00
_cell.angle_beta   90.00
_cell.angle_gamma   90.00
#
_symmetry.space_group_name_H-M   'P 1'
#
loop_
_entity.id
_entity.type
_entity.pdbx_description
1 polymer ?
#
loop_
_entity_poly.entity_id
_entity_poly.type
_entity_poly.pdbx_seq_one_letter_code
_entity_poly.pdbx_strand_id
1 'polypeptide(L)'
;MTEVTTLDAATIADLAARLDQSERDRVQIRQFSLEHPGMTIPDAYAIQRAWIARKLARGHKIIGHKIGLTSRAMQRSSNITEPDYGSLLDNMVFATGTDIDISRFIFPRVELELAFVLKSPLEGPNCTMFDVLNATDHVVPAVEIIDQRIQPIDPDTGRTRKVLDTISDNASNAGFVLGGRPVRPPDVALRWVWAVCYRNGVIEESGV
;
A
#
# COMPACT_ATOMS: atom_id res chain seq x y z
N MET A 1 0.64 -7.19 24.09
CA MET A 1 -0.77 -7.63 24.18
C MET A 1 -1.12 -8.20 22.84
N THR A 2 -1.61 -9.44 22.75
CA THR A 2 -2.13 -9.97 21.48
C THR A 2 -3.25 -9.04 21.04
N GLU A 3 -3.07 -8.39 19.92
CA GLU A 3 -4.07 -7.52 19.32
C GLU A 3 -5.27 -8.37 18.88
N VAL A 4 -6.37 -8.26 19.63
CA VAL A 4 -7.60 -9.03 19.39
C VAL A 4 -8.51 -8.21 18.47
N THR A 5 -9.00 -8.83 17.41
CA THR A 5 -10.02 -8.27 16.52
C THR A 5 -11.34 -8.08 17.28
N THR A 6 -12.04 -6.99 17.02
CA THR A 6 -13.38 -6.72 17.56
C THR A 6 -14.50 -7.17 16.63
N LEU A 7 -14.22 -7.27 15.32
CA LEU A 7 -15.15 -7.80 14.33
C LEU A 7 -15.11 -9.33 14.32
N ASP A 8 -16.26 -9.96 14.12
CA ASP A 8 -16.33 -11.41 13.91
C ASP A 8 -15.79 -11.82 12.52
N ALA A 9 -15.48 -13.12 12.38
CA ALA A 9 -14.89 -13.65 11.17
C ALA A 9 -15.81 -13.54 9.93
N ALA A 10 -17.13 -13.58 10.12
CA ALA A 10 -18.07 -13.47 9.01
C ALA A 10 -18.10 -12.04 8.46
N THR A 11 -18.08 -11.05 9.35
CA THR A 11 -17.97 -9.63 9.00
C THR A 11 -16.66 -9.35 8.27
N ILE A 12 -15.52 -9.83 8.79
CA ILE A 12 -14.21 -9.66 8.13
C ILE A 12 -14.21 -10.25 6.71
N ALA A 13 -14.80 -11.44 6.54
CA ALA A 13 -14.89 -12.11 5.24
C ALA A 13 -15.79 -11.34 4.24
N ASP A 14 -16.90 -10.77 4.71
CA ASP A 14 -17.79 -9.92 3.91
C ASP A 14 -17.09 -8.65 3.43
N LEU A 15 -16.47 -7.89 4.34
CA LEU A 15 -15.75 -6.66 4.01
C LEU A 15 -14.62 -6.89 3.02
N ALA A 16 -13.88 -8.00 3.16
CA ALA A 16 -12.88 -8.44 2.19
C ALA A 16 -13.47 -8.79 0.81
N ALA A 17 -14.65 -9.43 0.78
CA ALA A 17 -15.35 -9.72 -0.48
C ALA A 17 -15.85 -8.45 -1.18
N ARG A 18 -16.27 -7.44 -0.41
CA ARG A 18 -16.68 -6.12 -0.94
C ARG A 18 -15.52 -5.36 -1.57
N LEU A 19 -14.34 -5.36 -0.94
CA LEU A 19 -13.12 -4.80 -1.54
C LEU A 19 -12.74 -5.51 -2.84
N ASP A 20 -12.83 -6.84 -2.84
CA ASP A 20 -12.57 -7.66 -4.03
C ASP A 20 -13.52 -7.34 -5.18
N GLN A 21 -14.81 -7.17 -4.89
CA GLN A 21 -15.80 -6.78 -5.89
C GLN A 21 -15.58 -5.34 -6.36
N SER A 22 -15.30 -4.42 -5.45
CA SER A 22 -14.99 -3.02 -5.75
C SER A 22 -13.83 -2.89 -6.75
N GLU A 23 -12.72 -3.60 -6.51
CA GLU A 23 -11.57 -3.59 -7.42
C GLU A 23 -11.92 -4.20 -8.80
N ARG A 24 -12.76 -5.23 -8.85
CA ARG A 24 -13.16 -5.90 -10.10
C ARG A 24 -14.18 -5.10 -10.90
N ASP A 25 -15.07 -4.38 -10.24
CA ASP A 25 -16.11 -3.60 -10.91
C ASP A 25 -15.70 -2.15 -11.15
N ARG A 26 -14.63 -1.71 -10.50
CA ARG A 26 -14.11 -0.33 -10.52
C ARG A 26 -15.13 0.66 -9.96
N VAL A 27 -15.81 0.25 -8.89
CA VAL A 27 -16.82 1.06 -8.20
C VAL A 27 -16.44 1.18 -6.73
N GLN A 28 -16.32 2.42 -6.24
CA GLN A 28 -16.00 2.67 -4.84
C GLN A 28 -17.13 2.20 -3.92
N ILE A 29 -16.75 1.69 -2.75
CA ILE A 29 -17.66 1.30 -1.68
C ILE A 29 -17.60 2.29 -0.52
N ARG A 30 -18.64 2.27 0.30
CA ARG A 30 -18.74 3.08 1.51
C ARG A 30 -17.66 2.70 2.53
N GLN A 31 -17.30 3.67 3.38
CA GLN A 31 -16.27 3.54 4.41
C GLN A 31 -16.67 2.50 5.48
N PHE A 32 -15.81 1.52 5.70
CA PHE A 32 -16.01 0.50 6.74
C PHE A 32 -15.99 1.11 8.13
N SER A 33 -15.18 2.14 8.35
CA SER A 33 -15.12 2.85 9.63
C SER A 33 -16.36 3.70 9.94
N LEU A 34 -17.23 3.95 8.94
CA LEU A 34 -18.57 4.50 9.15
C LEU A 34 -19.59 3.42 9.52
N GLU A 35 -19.55 2.29 8.82
CA GLU A 35 -20.44 1.15 9.06
C GLU A 35 -20.15 0.43 10.38
N HIS A 36 -18.87 0.39 10.76
CA HIS A 36 -18.36 -0.22 11.98
C HIS A 36 -17.54 0.80 12.79
N PRO A 37 -18.20 1.74 13.50
CA PRO A 37 -17.50 2.81 14.23
C PRO A 37 -16.51 2.33 15.30
N GLY A 38 -16.69 1.10 15.80
CA GLY A 38 -15.83 0.48 16.81
C GLY A 38 -14.68 -0.36 16.24
N MET A 39 -14.53 -0.46 14.91
CA MET A 39 -13.43 -1.22 14.31
C MET A 39 -12.07 -0.63 14.70
N THR A 40 -11.08 -1.50 14.79
CA THR A 40 -9.73 -1.19 15.26
C THR A 40 -8.67 -1.43 14.17
N ILE A 41 -7.41 -1.06 14.42
CA ILE A 41 -6.29 -1.39 13.52
C ILE A 41 -6.15 -2.92 13.30
N PRO A 42 -6.24 -3.76 14.35
CA PRO A 42 -6.26 -5.22 14.19
C PRO A 42 -7.36 -5.72 13.24
N ASP A 43 -8.55 -5.13 13.30
CA ASP A 43 -9.65 -5.45 12.38
C ASP A 43 -9.31 -5.09 10.94
N ALA A 44 -8.73 -3.90 10.73
CA ALA A 44 -8.33 -3.44 9.40
C ALA A 44 -7.29 -4.38 8.77
N TYR A 45 -6.25 -4.77 9.52
CA TYR A 45 -5.29 -5.75 9.03
C TYR A 45 -5.90 -7.15 8.85
N ALA A 46 -6.91 -7.53 9.64
CA ALA A 46 -7.62 -8.79 9.43
C ALA A 46 -8.43 -8.78 8.12
N ILE A 47 -9.09 -7.67 7.78
CA ILE A 47 -9.78 -7.46 6.50
C ILE A 47 -8.78 -7.52 5.34
N GLN A 48 -7.65 -6.82 5.45
CA GLN A 48 -6.57 -6.89 4.45
C GLN A 48 -6.09 -8.33 4.24
N ARG A 49 -5.77 -9.06 5.31
CA ARG A 49 -5.30 -10.46 5.22
C ARG A 49 -6.35 -11.36 4.59
N ALA A 50 -7.63 -11.20 4.95
CA ALA A 50 -8.72 -11.96 4.36
C ALA A 50 -8.85 -11.67 2.85
N TRP A 51 -8.71 -10.41 2.43
CA TRP A 51 -8.75 -10.04 1.02
C TRP A 51 -7.56 -10.59 0.24
N ILE A 52 -6.35 -10.48 0.78
CA ILE A 52 -5.15 -11.09 0.18
C ILE A 52 -5.31 -12.60 0.06
N ALA A 53 -5.80 -13.29 1.08
CA ALA A 53 -6.04 -14.73 1.03
C ALA A 53 -6.98 -15.14 -0.12
N ARG A 54 -8.01 -14.35 -0.43
CA ARG A 54 -8.89 -14.57 -1.59
C ARG A 54 -8.14 -14.46 -2.91
N LYS A 55 -7.24 -13.48 -3.03
CA LYS A 55 -6.40 -13.31 -4.23
C LYS A 55 -5.41 -14.47 -4.39
N LEU A 56 -4.80 -14.93 -3.30
CA LEU A 56 -3.91 -16.10 -3.32
C LEU A 56 -4.65 -17.38 -3.70
N ALA A 57 -5.88 -17.57 -3.22
CA ALA A 57 -6.71 -18.71 -3.61
C ALA A 57 -7.05 -18.74 -5.11
N ARG A 58 -6.94 -17.59 -5.82
CA ARG A 58 -7.06 -17.50 -7.29
C ARG A 58 -5.73 -17.69 -8.04
N GLY A 59 -4.64 -17.97 -7.33
CA GLY A 59 -3.32 -18.27 -7.91
C GLY A 59 -2.33 -17.11 -7.93
N HIS A 60 -2.70 -15.94 -7.41
CA HIS A 60 -1.74 -14.84 -7.23
C HIS A 60 -0.67 -15.18 -6.20
N LYS A 61 0.46 -14.48 -6.28
CA LYS A 61 1.59 -14.64 -5.36
C LYS A 61 1.94 -13.31 -4.71
N ILE A 62 2.28 -13.34 -3.42
CA ILE A 62 2.94 -12.21 -2.77
C ILE A 62 4.39 -12.16 -3.25
N ILE A 63 4.80 -11.02 -3.77
CA ILE A 63 6.16 -10.78 -4.29
C ILE A 63 6.90 -9.69 -3.50
N GLY A 64 6.24 -9.07 -2.52
CA GLY A 64 6.83 -8.03 -1.69
C GLY A 64 5.80 -7.36 -0.79
N HIS A 65 6.24 -6.29 -0.13
CA HIS A 65 5.41 -5.44 0.72
C HIS A 65 5.77 -3.99 0.48
N LYS A 66 4.82 -3.09 0.74
CA LYS A 66 5.04 -1.65 0.81
C LYS A 66 4.80 -1.16 2.23
N ILE A 67 5.37 0.00 2.55
CA ILE A 67 5.15 0.72 3.80
C ILE A 67 4.64 2.10 3.43
N GLY A 68 3.43 2.46 3.88
CA GLY A 68 2.83 3.76 3.61
C GLY A 68 2.79 4.63 4.87
N LEU A 69 2.26 5.85 4.73
CA LEU A 69 2.12 6.82 5.84
C LEU A 69 3.45 7.03 6.60
N THR A 70 4.55 7.12 5.86
CA THR A 70 5.93 7.28 6.38
C THR A 70 6.22 8.72 6.85
N SER A 71 5.50 9.70 6.31
CA SER A 71 5.61 11.10 6.73
C SER A 71 4.91 11.37 8.07
N ARG A 72 5.60 12.03 9.00
CA ARG A 72 5.01 12.49 10.27
C ARG A 72 3.82 13.42 10.08
N ALA A 73 3.81 14.22 9.02
CA ALA A 73 2.68 15.09 8.70
C ALA A 73 1.44 14.26 8.34
N MET A 74 1.61 13.23 7.49
CA MET A 74 0.52 12.33 7.10
C MET A 74 0.01 11.51 8.29
N GLN A 75 0.91 10.99 9.13
CA GLN A 75 0.55 10.27 10.36
C GLN A 75 -0.33 11.12 11.28
N ARG A 76 0.05 12.39 11.51
CA ARG A 76 -0.76 13.34 12.29
C ARG A 76 -2.12 13.58 11.66
N SER A 77 -2.19 13.82 10.34
CA SER A 77 -3.46 14.04 9.64
C SER A 77 -4.38 12.81 9.65
N SER A 78 -3.79 11.60 9.73
CA SER A 78 -4.51 10.32 9.78
C SER A 78 -4.76 9.83 11.21
N ASN A 79 -4.36 10.61 12.22
CA ASN A 79 -4.46 10.29 13.65
C ASN A 79 -3.84 8.93 14.03
N ILE A 80 -2.64 8.67 13.51
CA ILE A 80 -1.82 7.49 13.82
C ILE A 80 -0.40 7.89 14.25
N THR A 81 0.29 6.98 14.92
CA THR A 81 1.65 7.21 15.45
C THR A 81 2.73 6.40 14.74
N GLU A 82 2.35 5.50 13.83
CA GLU A 82 3.22 4.62 13.08
C GLU A 82 2.75 4.44 11.63
N PRO A 83 3.63 3.98 10.71
CA PRO A 83 3.31 3.65 9.32
C PRO A 83 2.28 2.51 9.18
N ASP A 84 1.68 2.39 7.99
CA ASP A 84 0.93 1.19 7.58
C ASP A 84 1.74 0.30 6.62
N TYR A 85 1.22 -0.89 6.30
CA TYR A 85 1.83 -1.77 5.29
C TYR A 85 0.80 -2.51 4.45
N GLY A 86 1.18 -2.80 3.20
CA GLY A 86 0.38 -3.54 2.23
C GLY A 86 1.16 -4.68 1.59
N SER A 87 0.47 -5.71 1.09
CA SER A 87 1.08 -6.79 0.31
C SER A 87 1.10 -6.46 -1.18
N LEU A 88 2.25 -6.65 -1.82
CA LEU A 88 2.43 -6.50 -3.26
C LEU A 88 2.26 -7.86 -3.94
N LEU A 89 1.42 -7.93 -4.97
CA LEU A 89 1.11 -9.16 -5.69
C LEU A 89 1.74 -9.17 -7.08
N ASP A 90 1.97 -10.37 -7.62
CA ASP A 90 2.56 -10.61 -8.94
C ASP A 90 1.87 -9.85 -10.09
N ASN A 91 0.55 -9.70 -10.03
CA ASN A 91 -0.23 -8.98 -11.03
C ASN A 91 -0.16 -7.44 -10.89
N MET A 92 0.50 -6.90 -9.87
CA MET A 92 0.66 -5.45 -9.66
C MET A 92 1.88 -4.89 -10.40
N VAL A 93 2.77 -5.74 -10.94
CA VAL A 93 3.98 -5.28 -11.63
C VAL A 93 3.65 -4.80 -13.04
N PHE A 94 4.10 -3.60 -13.37
CA PHE A 94 4.13 -3.08 -14.74
C PHE A 94 5.58 -2.87 -15.18
N ALA A 95 5.85 -3.07 -16.47
CA ALA A 95 7.17 -2.85 -17.04
C ALA A 95 7.45 -1.34 -17.21
N THR A 96 8.71 -0.94 -17.06
CA THR A 96 9.10 0.44 -17.32
C THR A 96 8.86 0.81 -18.79
N GLY A 97 8.26 1.98 -19.02
CA GLY A 97 8.06 2.53 -20.36
C GLY A 97 6.92 1.89 -21.15
N THR A 98 6.06 1.10 -20.50
CA THR A 98 4.86 0.54 -21.14
C THR A 98 3.61 1.35 -20.84
N ASP A 99 2.65 1.30 -21.76
CA ASP A 99 1.31 1.82 -21.52
C ASP A 99 0.63 1.05 -20.38
N ILE A 100 -0.08 1.79 -19.54
CA ILE A 100 -0.87 1.24 -18.44
C ILE A 100 -2.34 1.51 -18.73
N ASP A 101 -3.13 0.45 -18.84
CA ASP A 101 -4.58 0.56 -19.03
C ASP A 101 -5.23 1.18 -17.79
N ILE A 102 -5.63 2.44 -17.90
CA ILE A 102 -6.23 3.20 -16.81
C ILE A 102 -7.59 2.63 -16.37
N SER A 103 -8.29 1.92 -17.26
CA SER A 103 -9.60 1.31 -16.97
C SER A 103 -9.51 0.19 -15.94
N ARG A 104 -8.28 -0.29 -15.64
CA ARG A 104 -8.03 -1.24 -14.56
C ARG A 104 -8.26 -0.63 -13.17
N PHE A 105 -8.17 0.70 -13.02
CA PHE A 105 -8.18 1.43 -11.75
C PHE A 105 -9.45 2.27 -11.57
N ILE A 106 -9.64 2.80 -10.36
CA ILE A 106 -10.78 3.67 -10.00
C ILE A 106 -10.35 5.14 -9.97
N PHE A 107 -9.40 5.47 -9.10
CA PHE A 107 -8.86 6.81 -8.89
C PHE A 107 -7.35 6.73 -8.63
N PRO A 108 -6.57 6.33 -9.66
CA PRO A 108 -5.15 6.06 -9.50
C PRO A 108 -4.34 7.34 -9.26
N ARG A 109 -3.33 7.23 -8.39
CA ARG A 109 -2.29 8.23 -8.16
C ARG A 109 -0.92 7.56 -8.18
N VAL A 110 0.13 8.35 -8.36
CA VAL A 110 1.51 7.86 -8.38
C VAL A 110 2.30 8.41 -7.20
N GLU A 111 3.14 7.58 -6.62
CA GLU A 111 4.08 7.93 -5.55
C GLU A 111 5.50 7.51 -5.99
N LEU A 112 6.50 8.32 -5.62
CA LEU A 112 7.91 8.06 -5.95
C LEU A 112 8.58 7.40 -4.74
N GLU A 113 9.19 6.24 -4.95
CA GLU A 113 9.68 5.38 -3.88
C GLU A 113 11.07 4.79 -4.21
N LEU A 114 11.70 4.21 -3.18
CA LEU A 114 12.85 3.32 -3.33
C LEU A 114 12.44 1.90 -2.93
N ALA A 115 12.59 0.96 -3.86
CA ALA A 115 12.36 -0.46 -3.58
C ALA A 115 13.66 -1.13 -3.12
N PHE A 116 13.58 -1.88 -2.02
CA PHE A 116 14.66 -2.71 -1.50
C PHE A 116 14.45 -4.16 -1.96
N VAL A 117 15.32 -4.64 -2.84
CA VAL A 117 15.28 -6.05 -3.29
C VAL A 117 16.13 -6.88 -2.34
N LEU A 118 15.51 -7.87 -1.71
CA LEU A 118 16.16 -8.70 -0.68
C LEU A 118 16.84 -9.94 -1.29
N LYS A 119 18.05 -10.25 -0.83
CA LYS A 119 18.76 -11.53 -1.09
C LYS A 119 18.61 -12.54 0.05
N SER A 120 18.17 -12.10 1.23
CA SER A 120 17.92 -12.95 2.39
C SER A 120 16.69 -12.45 3.15
N PRO A 121 15.99 -13.33 3.89
CA PRO A 121 14.81 -12.94 4.65
C PRO A 121 15.15 -11.94 5.76
N LEU A 122 14.14 -11.15 6.15
CA LEU A 122 14.13 -10.30 7.33
C LEU A 122 13.04 -10.81 8.27
N GLU A 123 13.34 -10.89 9.56
CA GLU A 123 12.42 -11.41 10.57
C GLU A 123 12.49 -10.57 11.85
N GLY A 124 11.33 -10.35 12.47
CA GLY A 124 11.22 -9.70 13.77
C GLY A 124 10.96 -10.71 14.90
N PRO A 125 10.87 -10.25 16.16
CA PRO A 125 11.08 -8.88 16.62
C PRO A 125 12.57 -8.49 16.61
N ASN A 126 12.86 -7.20 16.74
CA ASN A 126 14.21 -6.61 16.82
C ASN A 126 15.00 -6.50 15.50
N CYS A 127 14.33 -6.60 14.34
CA CYS A 127 14.95 -6.23 13.06
C CYS A 127 15.40 -4.77 13.10
N THR A 128 16.65 -4.51 12.69
CA THR A 128 17.26 -3.17 12.67
C THR A 128 17.49 -2.67 11.25
N MET A 129 17.83 -1.39 11.11
CA MET A 129 18.29 -0.82 9.84
C MET A 129 19.52 -1.56 9.28
N PHE A 130 20.42 -2.04 10.15
CA PHE A 130 21.62 -2.78 9.73
C PHE A 130 21.26 -4.14 9.13
N ASP A 131 20.25 -4.81 9.69
CA ASP A 131 19.74 -6.07 9.13
C ASP A 131 19.16 -5.86 7.74
N VAL A 132 18.39 -4.78 7.56
CA VAL A 132 17.86 -4.39 6.24
C VAL A 132 18.98 -4.15 5.23
N LEU A 133 20.02 -3.38 5.61
CA LEU A 133 21.16 -3.13 4.74
C LEU A 133 21.92 -4.42 4.38
N ASN A 134 22.09 -5.34 5.34
CA ASN A 134 22.76 -6.63 5.14
C ASN A 134 21.94 -7.56 4.23
N ALA A 135 20.63 -7.60 4.40
CA ALA A 135 19.70 -8.46 3.67
C ALA A 135 19.34 -7.94 2.28
N THR A 136 19.62 -6.67 1.99
CA THR A 136 19.35 -6.06 0.69
C THR A 136 20.44 -6.47 -0.32
N ASP A 137 19.99 -6.94 -1.48
CA ASP A 137 20.85 -7.15 -2.65
C ASP A 137 21.15 -5.82 -3.33
N HIS A 138 20.08 -5.12 -3.71
CA HIS A 138 20.15 -3.81 -4.33
C HIS A 138 18.88 -2.99 -4.04
N VAL A 139 19.03 -1.67 -4.20
CA VAL A 139 17.95 -0.69 -4.19
C VAL A 139 17.71 -0.24 -5.63
N VAL A 140 16.45 -0.07 -5.99
CA VAL A 140 16.04 0.41 -7.32
C VAL A 140 14.92 1.45 -7.17
N PRO A 141 14.91 2.51 -7.99
CA PRO A 141 13.76 3.41 -8.07
C PRO A 141 12.46 2.64 -8.37
N ALA A 142 11.40 3.05 -7.69
CA ALA A 142 10.08 2.52 -7.89
C ALA A 142 9.05 3.65 -8.00
N VAL A 143 8.06 3.45 -8.86
CA VAL A 143 6.84 4.26 -8.85
C VAL A 143 5.73 3.36 -8.34
N GLU A 144 5.15 3.70 -7.21
CA GLU A 144 3.93 3.03 -6.73
C GLU A 144 2.72 3.67 -7.41
N ILE A 145 1.77 2.83 -7.84
CA ILE A 145 0.45 3.23 -8.28
C ILE A 145 -0.50 2.85 -7.16
N ILE A 146 -1.05 3.86 -6.49
CA ILE A 146 -2.05 3.67 -5.45
C ILE A 146 -3.45 3.95 -6.00
N ASP A 147 -4.44 3.25 -5.48
CA ASP A 147 -5.83 3.38 -5.88
C ASP A 147 -6.75 3.25 -4.66
N GLN A 148 -8.00 3.66 -4.79
CA GLN A 148 -8.93 3.79 -3.66
C GLN A 148 -10.23 3.06 -3.95
N ARG A 149 -10.42 1.89 -3.33
CA ARG A 149 -11.68 1.13 -3.41
C ARG A 149 -12.72 1.68 -2.44
N ILE A 150 -12.29 2.29 -1.33
CA ILE A 150 -13.18 2.95 -0.38
C ILE A 150 -13.22 4.46 -0.65
N GLN A 151 -14.43 5.02 -0.73
CA GLN A 151 -14.66 6.44 -1.01
C GLN A 151 -13.89 7.38 -0.04
N PRO A 152 -13.23 8.43 -0.54
CA PRO A 152 -12.46 9.35 0.30
C PRO A 152 -13.35 10.25 1.17
N ILE A 153 -14.53 10.61 0.67
CA ILE A 153 -15.54 11.41 1.38
C ILE A 153 -16.87 10.69 1.22
N ASP A 154 -17.60 10.52 2.31
CA ASP A 154 -18.94 9.93 2.27
C ASP A 154 -19.97 10.94 1.72
N PRO A 155 -20.73 10.59 0.68
CA PRO A 155 -21.62 11.53 0.01
C PRO A 155 -22.80 11.97 0.89
N ASP A 156 -23.22 11.13 1.84
CA ASP A 156 -24.36 11.43 2.72
C ASP A 156 -23.94 12.29 3.92
N THR A 157 -22.80 11.98 4.53
CA THR A 157 -22.38 12.58 5.81
C THR A 157 -21.27 13.61 5.67
N GLY A 158 -20.63 13.71 4.50
CA GLY A 158 -19.45 14.55 4.26
C GLY A 158 -18.21 14.10 5.04
N ARG A 159 -18.23 12.92 5.68
CA ARG A 159 -17.13 12.43 6.52
C ARG A 159 -15.99 11.89 5.68
N THR A 160 -14.77 12.30 6.02
CA THR A 160 -13.54 11.80 5.40
C THR A 160 -13.23 10.39 5.89
N ARG A 161 -12.72 9.57 4.97
CA ARG A 161 -12.19 8.24 5.21
C ARG A 161 -11.12 8.23 6.31
N LYS A 162 -11.08 7.17 7.13
CA LYS A 162 -10.06 6.98 8.17
C LYS A 162 -8.93 6.07 7.70
N VAL A 163 -7.83 6.06 8.46
CA VAL A 163 -6.71 5.13 8.24
C VAL A 163 -7.15 3.66 8.20
N LEU A 164 -8.15 3.30 9.00
CA LEU A 164 -8.65 1.92 9.12
C LEU A 164 -9.21 1.41 7.78
N ASP A 165 -9.84 2.30 7.02
CA ASP A 165 -10.32 2.01 5.68
C ASP A 165 -9.15 1.81 4.71
N THR A 166 -8.13 2.67 4.78
CA THR A 166 -6.91 2.58 3.95
C THR A 166 -6.15 1.27 4.21
N ILE A 167 -5.96 0.89 5.48
CA ILE A 167 -5.30 -0.37 5.87
C ILE A 167 -6.12 -1.56 5.36
N SER A 168 -7.44 -1.58 5.63
CA SER A 168 -8.34 -2.63 5.14
C SER A 168 -8.22 -2.81 3.63
N ASP A 169 -8.11 -1.69 2.91
CA ASP A 169 -7.93 -1.60 1.47
C ASP A 169 -6.48 -1.89 1.01
N ASN A 170 -5.79 -2.81 1.70
CA ASN A 170 -4.41 -3.22 1.41
C ASN A 170 -3.46 -2.02 1.23
N ALA A 171 -3.57 -1.03 2.13
CA ALA A 171 -2.82 0.22 2.09
C ALA A 171 -2.87 0.94 0.72
N SER A 172 -4.03 0.92 0.06
CA SER A 172 -4.26 1.52 -1.27
C SER A 172 -3.44 0.92 -2.41
N ASN A 173 -2.80 -0.25 -2.25
CA ASN A 173 -1.98 -0.87 -3.30
C ASN A 173 -2.79 -1.13 -4.57
N ALA A 174 -2.22 -0.86 -5.75
CA ALA A 174 -2.86 -1.18 -7.03
C ALA A 174 -1.88 -1.63 -8.11
N GLY A 175 -0.70 -1.00 -8.18
CA GLY A 175 0.33 -1.31 -9.15
C GLY A 175 1.69 -0.76 -8.72
N PHE A 176 2.76 -1.18 -9.36
CA PHE A 176 4.05 -0.52 -9.26
C PHE A 176 4.91 -0.78 -10.49
N VAL A 177 5.85 0.12 -10.74
CA VAL A 177 6.84 0.04 -11.80
C VAL A 177 8.21 0.13 -11.16
N LEU A 178 9.08 -0.84 -11.45
CA LEU A 178 10.52 -0.74 -11.13
C LEU A 178 11.28 -0.27 -12.36
N GLY A 179 12.22 0.65 -12.18
CA GLY A 179 12.98 1.22 -13.28
C GLY A 179 14.26 1.93 -12.84
N GLY A 180 15.00 2.46 -13.82
CA GLY A 180 16.25 3.17 -13.56
C GLY A 180 17.42 2.24 -13.23
N ARG A 181 18.33 2.72 -12.38
CA ARG A 181 19.61 2.05 -12.09
C ARG A 181 19.53 1.28 -10.77
N PRO A 182 19.70 -0.05 -10.75
CA PRO A 182 19.90 -0.79 -9.51
C PRO A 182 21.27 -0.45 -8.92
N VAL A 183 21.32 -0.23 -7.61
CA VAL A 183 22.54 0.11 -6.86
C VAL A 183 22.60 -0.68 -5.56
N ARG A 184 23.79 -1.06 -5.09
CA ARG A 184 23.88 -1.66 -3.76
C ARG A 184 23.75 -0.56 -2.70
N PRO A 185 23.15 -0.83 -1.53
CA PRO A 185 23.02 0.17 -0.47
C PRO A 185 24.30 0.94 -0.09
N PRO A 186 25.51 0.33 0.02
CA PRO A 186 26.71 1.07 0.38
C PRO A 186 27.27 1.94 -0.75
N ASP A 187 26.80 1.78 -1.99
CA ASP A 187 27.32 2.50 -3.16
C ASP A 187 26.68 3.89 -3.34
N VAL A 188 25.62 4.20 -2.57
CA VAL A 188 24.89 5.47 -2.65
C VAL A 188 24.46 5.95 -1.26
N ALA A 189 24.50 7.27 -1.06
CA ALA A 189 23.88 7.88 0.12
C ALA A 189 22.35 7.90 -0.06
N LEU A 190 21.66 6.82 0.36
CA LEU A 190 20.19 6.66 0.18
C LEU A 190 19.38 7.85 0.69
N ARG A 191 19.84 8.54 1.74
CA ARG A 191 19.20 9.74 2.33
C ARG A 191 19.25 11.00 1.46
N TRP A 192 19.98 10.95 0.35
CA TRP A 192 20.16 12.07 -0.59
C TRP A 192 19.74 11.70 -2.01
N VAL A 193 19.07 10.57 -2.17
CA VAL A 193 18.49 10.20 -3.46
C VAL A 193 17.25 11.07 -3.67
N TRP A 194 17.34 11.97 -4.64
CA TRP A 194 16.25 12.86 -4.99
C TRP A 194 15.47 12.32 -6.18
N ALA A 195 14.24 12.81 -6.33
CA ALA A 195 13.40 12.51 -7.48
C ALA A 195 12.55 13.72 -7.88
N VAL A 196 12.16 13.76 -9.15
CA VAL A 196 11.26 14.78 -9.71
C VAL A 196 10.18 14.05 -10.52
N CYS A 197 8.92 14.28 -10.17
CA CYS A 197 7.77 13.71 -10.87
C CYS A 197 7.34 14.63 -12.01
N TYR A 198 7.38 14.13 -13.24
CA TYR A 198 6.85 14.83 -14.40
C TYR A 198 5.52 14.21 -14.83
N ARG A 199 4.52 15.05 -15.11
CA ARG A 199 3.28 14.67 -15.77
C ARG A 199 3.08 15.55 -16.99
N ASN A 200 2.98 14.93 -18.18
CA ASN A 200 2.79 15.63 -19.46
C ASN A 200 3.82 16.76 -19.70
N GLY A 201 5.08 16.51 -19.33
CA GLY A 201 6.18 17.46 -19.49
C GLY A 201 6.28 18.56 -18.42
N VAL A 202 5.42 18.54 -17.39
CA VAL A 202 5.41 19.52 -16.29
C VAL A 202 5.82 18.84 -14.98
N ILE A 203 6.64 19.52 -14.18
CA ILE A 203 7.00 19.07 -12.83
C ILE A 203 5.78 19.25 -11.91
N GLU A 204 5.31 18.16 -11.32
CA GLU A 204 4.21 18.18 -10.34
C GLU A 204 4.75 18.12 -8.90
N GLU A 205 5.78 17.30 -8.66
CA GLU A 205 6.32 17.04 -7.32
C GLU A 205 7.84 16.81 -7.37
N SER A 206 8.50 17.03 -6.23
CA SER A 206 9.92 16.71 -6.05
C SER A 206 10.23 16.32 -4.60
N GLY A 207 11.25 15.49 -4.38
CA GLY A 207 11.64 15.05 -3.03
C GLY A 207 13.12 14.65 -2.95
N VAL A 208 13.61 14.50 -1.72
CA VAL A 208 14.96 14.04 -1.35
C VAL A 208 14.91 13.13 -0.13
#